data_AF-A0A3P7FUV0-F1
#
_entry.id   AF-A0A3P7FUV0-F1
#
_cell.length_a   1.000
_cell.length_b   1.000
_cell.length_c   1.000
_cell.angle_alpha   90.00
_cell.angle_beta   90.00
_cell.angle_gamma   90.00
#
_symmetry.space_group_name_H-M   'P 1'
#
loop_
_entity.id
_entity.type
_entity.pdbx_description
1 polymer ?
#
loop_
_entity_poly.entity_id
_entity_poly.type
_entity_poly.pdbx_seq_one_letter_code
_entity_poly.pdbx_strand_id
1 'polypeptide(L)'
;MLEGNNEDKTSRCLCKIFKKHNTNDDSKAKGIVDIYLQRSINCPFGIGLTGGTDQLHPPSITFLRPGSVAHVSDQLRIGEQLKQVNGIALNNLTHQQIMTLLRNSGNCVYLQVEYNLDDNDFKQPTNTRLAYADIRLMKENNRIGITLRGGAYGPDREKLRPLTIMNIRTGSPAYREKRLRIGDRVLGINGADVFNATLAAAQKLLFEAVNTVVLTIEYYINTIGIFQYIQKCVTKKKISFQKKDKRVKREKKEMKCKNSIFIITIKRKMIT
;
A
#
# COMPACT_ATOMS: atom_id res chain seq x y z
N MET A 1 -70.83 2.80 11.14
CA MET A 1 -70.12 2.82 12.43
C MET A 1 -68.70 2.40 12.14
N LEU A 2 -67.76 3.33 12.30
CA LEU A 2 -66.36 3.22 11.88
C LEU A 2 -65.51 2.82 13.08
N GLU A 3 -64.86 1.65 13.05
CA GLU A 3 -63.64 1.38 13.83
C GLU A 3 -62.75 0.35 13.12
N GLY A 4 -61.44 0.61 13.14
CA GLY A 4 -60.41 -0.44 13.15
C GLY A 4 -59.79 -0.88 11.81
N ASN A 5 -58.78 -0.17 11.32
CA ASN A 5 -57.37 -0.63 11.43
C ASN A 5 -56.42 0.32 10.69
N ASN A 6 -55.49 0.85 11.46
CA ASN A 6 -54.61 1.96 11.11
C ASN A 6 -53.17 1.51 11.39
N GLU A 7 -52.68 0.52 10.65
CA GLU A 7 -51.31 0.03 10.69
C GLU A 7 -50.82 -0.26 9.27
N ASP A 8 -50.44 0.80 8.56
CA ASP A 8 -49.47 0.74 7.47
C ASP A 8 -48.81 2.12 7.33
N LYS A 9 -48.26 2.59 8.46
CA LYS A 9 -47.33 3.71 8.53
C LYS A 9 -45.92 3.14 8.31
N THR A 10 -45.10 3.88 7.56
CA THR A 10 -43.62 3.78 7.49
C THR A 10 -42.97 2.73 6.58
N SER A 11 -43.31 2.74 5.27
CA SER A 11 -42.49 2.05 4.25
C SER A 11 -42.12 2.90 3.03
N ARG A 12 -42.37 4.22 3.07
CA ARG A 12 -42.07 5.15 1.96
C ARG A 12 -41.38 6.43 2.45
N CYS A 13 -40.17 6.28 2.99
CA CYS A 13 -39.22 7.38 3.14
C CYS A 13 -37.81 6.79 3.09
N LEU A 14 -36.88 7.50 2.42
CA LEU A 14 -35.41 7.27 2.34
C LEU A 14 -34.81 6.82 0.98
N CYS A 15 -35.28 7.34 -0.17
CA CYS A 15 -34.44 7.33 -1.39
C CYS A 15 -34.60 8.53 -2.35
N LYS A 16 -35.27 9.64 -1.99
CA LYS A 16 -35.53 10.73 -2.98
C LYS A 16 -35.27 12.17 -2.52
N ILE A 17 -34.44 12.41 -1.50
CA ILE A 17 -34.04 13.77 -1.12
C ILE A 17 -32.51 13.88 -1.06
N PHE A 18 -31.87 13.84 -2.22
CA PHE A 18 -30.59 14.50 -2.45
C PHE A 18 -30.62 15.17 -3.83
N LYS A 19 -31.44 16.21 -3.95
CA LYS A 19 -31.17 17.29 -4.91
C LYS A 19 -30.01 18.10 -4.33
N LYS A 20 -28.78 17.79 -4.72
CA LYS A 20 -27.67 18.73 -4.58
C LYS A 20 -27.35 19.26 -5.98
N HIS A 21 -27.81 20.48 -6.23
CA HIS A 21 -27.18 21.34 -7.22
C HIS A 21 -25.70 21.40 -6.89
N ASN A 22 -24.83 20.88 -7.76
CA ASN A 22 -23.43 21.24 -7.77
C ASN A 22 -23.08 21.71 -9.17
N THR A 23 -23.00 23.03 -9.26
CA THR A 23 -22.38 23.81 -10.32
C THR A 23 -20.95 23.35 -10.56
N ASN A 24 -20.63 23.10 -11.84
CA ASN A 24 -19.39 23.35 -12.57
C ASN A 24 -18.02 23.26 -11.86
N ASP A 25 -17.10 22.56 -12.54
CA ASP A 25 -15.63 22.45 -12.40
C ASP A 25 -15.00 21.54 -11.33
N ASP A 26 -14.51 20.38 -11.79
CA ASP A 26 -13.26 19.70 -11.37
C ASP A 26 -13.00 19.44 -9.86
N SER A 27 -14.02 19.28 -9.04
CA SER A 27 -13.86 18.87 -7.64
C SER A 27 -13.55 17.37 -7.49
N LYS A 28 -12.38 16.92 -7.96
CA LYS A 28 -11.82 15.60 -7.62
C LYS A 28 -11.78 15.44 -6.11
N ALA A 29 -12.16 14.26 -5.60
CA ALA A 29 -12.27 14.05 -4.16
C ALA A 29 -10.89 14.24 -3.49
N LYS A 30 -10.82 15.12 -2.49
CA LYS A 30 -9.58 15.43 -1.76
C LYS A 30 -9.62 14.89 -0.34
N GLY A 31 -8.49 14.38 0.10
CA GLY A 31 -8.22 13.96 1.47
C GLY A 31 -7.36 15.01 2.17
N ILE A 32 -7.55 15.18 3.47
CA ILE A 32 -6.77 16.09 4.31
C ILE A 32 -6.09 15.28 5.41
N VAL A 33 -4.84 15.61 5.70
CA VAL A 33 -4.09 15.05 6.83
C VAL A 33 -3.41 16.18 7.59
N ASP A 34 -3.54 16.14 8.92
CA ASP A 34 -2.83 17.03 9.83
C ASP A 34 -1.55 16.33 10.31
N ILE A 35 -0.41 17.02 10.18
CA ILE A 35 0.91 16.46 10.42
C ILE A 35 1.65 17.35 11.41
N TYR A 36 2.17 16.73 12.46
CA TYR A 36 3.03 17.38 13.44
C TYR A 36 4.49 16.95 13.23
N LEU A 37 5.38 17.92 13.07
CA LEU A 37 6.82 17.69 12.98
C LEU A 37 7.57 18.46 14.06
N GLN A 38 8.53 17.78 14.68
CA GLN A 38 9.43 18.35 15.66
C GLN A 38 10.88 18.16 15.20
N ARG A 39 11.63 19.26 15.11
CA ARG A 39 13.03 19.26 14.71
C ARG A 39 13.95 19.62 15.86
N SER A 40 15.20 19.15 15.77
CA SER A 40 16.29 19.65 16.61
C SER A 40 16.54 21.13 16.29
N ILE A 41 17.01 21.87 17.30
CA ILE A 41 17.40 23.27 17.17
C ILE A 41 18.33 23.45 15.97
N ASN A 42 18.08 24.50 15.19
CA ASN A 42 18.85 24.91 14.01
C ASN A 42 18.90 23.90 12.84
N CYS A 43 18.23 22.75 12.94
CA CYS A 43 18.08 21.84 11.80
C CYS A 43 16.90 22.31 10.93
N PRO A 44 16.96 22.20 9.59
CA PRO A 44 15.79 22.39 8.74
C PRO A 44 14.83 21.21 8.88
N PHE A 45 13.52 21.43 8.69
CA PHE A 45 12.55 20.32 8.60
C PHE A 45 12.86 19.37 7.42
N GLY A 46 13.54 19.89 6.39
CA GLY A 46 13.92 19.15 5.19
C GLY A 46 12.80 19.00 4.17
N ILE A 47 11.87 19.96 4.12
CA ILE A 47 10.78 20.02 3.16
C ILE A 47 11.17 20.99 2.03
N GLY A 48 11.15 20.51 0.80
CA GLY A 48 11.17 21.33 -0.41
C GLY A 48 9.74 21.61 -0.84
N LEU A 49 9.39 22.88 -0.97
CA LEU A 49 8.11 23.33 -1.47
C LEU A 49 8.30 24.08 -2.79
N THR A 50 7.29 24.01 -3.63
CA THR A 50 7.08 24.98 -4.72
C THR A 50 5.66 25.52 -4.60
N GLY A 51 5.36 26.59 -5.33
CA GLY A 51 4.06 27.23 -5.35
C GLY A 51 3.93 28.40 -4.40
N GLY A 52 2.82 29.09 -4.53
CA GLY A 52 2.56 30.40 -3.94
C GLY A 52 1.73 31.24 -4.92
N THR A 53 1.19 32.35 -4.44
CA THR A 53 0.41 33.28 -5.29
C THR A 53 1.23 33.94 -6.40
N ASP A 54 2.55 33.96 -6.25
CA ASP A 54 3.56 34.40 -7.21
C ASP A 54 3.97 33.31 -8.22
N GLN A 55 3.42 32.09 -8.11
CA GLN A 55 3.72 30.96 -9.00
C GLN A 55 2.43 30.40 -9.63
N LEU A 56 2.57 29.65 -10.72
CA LEU A 56 1.45 29.10 -11.50
C LEU A 56 0.69 27.95 -10.82
N HIS A 57 1.18 27.43 -9.69
CA HIS A 57 0.63 26.24 -9.04
C HIS A 57 0.53 26.42 -7.52
N PRO A 58 -0.44 25.75 -6.88
CA PRO A 58 -0.63 25.83 -5.44
C PRO A 58 0.59 25.28 -4.67
N PRO A 59 0.76 25.69 -3.40
CA PRO A 59 1.87 25.23 -2.56
C PRO A 59 1.91 23.70 -2.47
N SER A 60 2.98 23.09 -2.97
CA SER A 60 3.10 21.64 -3.12
C SER A 60 4.48 21.14 -2.69
N ILE A 61 4.53 19.94 -2.11
CA ILE A 61 5.76 19.30 -1.66
C ILE A 61 6.46 18.69 -2.87
N THR A 62 7.66 19.17 -3.18
CA THR A 62 8.46 18.68 -4.33
C THR A 62 9.59 17.78 -3.91
N PHE A 63 10.10 17.93 -2.69
CA PHE A 63 11.25 17.19 -2.22
C PHE A 63 11.21 16.99 -0.71
N LEU A 64 11.68 15.83 -0.26
CA LEU A 64 11.92 15.54 1.15
C LEU A 64 13.39 15.14 1.31
N ARG A 65 14.15 15.91 2.10
CA ARG A 65 15.58 15.65 2.29
C ARG A 65 15.78 14.31 3.00
N PRO A 66 16.54 13.35 2.44
CA PRO A 66 16.84 12.10 3.12
C PRO A 66 17.46 12.34 4.50
N GLY A 67 16.99 11.59 5.49
CA GLY A 67 17.40 11.73 6.90
C GLY A 67 16.81 12.93 7.66
N SER A 68 16.11 13.85 6.99
CA SER A 68 15.43 14.96 7.69
C SER A 68 14.19 14.49 8.46
N VAL A 69 13.72 15.33 9.39
CA VAL A 69 12.50 15.08 10.17
C VAL A 69 11.30 14.82 9.27
N ALA A 70 11.12 15.63 8.23
CA ALA A 70 10.02 15.45 7.30
C ALA A 70 10.07 14.08 6.61
N HIS A 71 11.27 13.64 6.20
CA HIS A 71 11.46 12.34 5.57
C HIS A 71 11.26 11.17 6.54
N VAL A 72 11.85 11.21 7.74
CA VAL A 72 11.73 10.11 8.71
C VAL A 72 10.38 10.08 9.44
N SER A 73 9.58 11.15 9.32
CA SER A 73 8.22 11.19 9.89
C SER A 73 7.28 10.15 9.27
N ASP A 74 7.58 9.70 8.04
CA ASP A 74 6.77 8.80 7.23
C ASP A 74 5.32 9.31 6.97
N GLN A 75 5.05 10.60 7.23
CA GLN A 75 3.71 11.20 7.13
C GLN A 75 3.52 12.04 5.87
N LEU A 76 4.59 12.59 5.29
CA LEU A 76 4.54 13.44 4.09
C LEU A 76 4.87 12.65 2.83
N ARG A 77 4.27 13.02 1.69
CA ARG A 77 4.60 12.50 0.37
C ARG A 77 4.88 13.64 -0.61
N ILE A 78 5.75 13.37 -1.58
CA ILE A 78 6.00 14.28 -2.70
C ILE A 78 4.76 14.33 -3.59
N GLY A 79 4.43 15.52 -4.10
CA GLY A 79 3.26 15.80 -4.93
C GLY A 79 2.01 16.24 -4.15
N GLU A 80 2.07 16.24 -2.82
CA GLU A 80 0.95 16.66 -1.98
C GLU A 80 0.93 18.17 -1.77
N GLN A 81 -0.27 18.73 -1.61
CA GLN A 81 -0.46 20.16 -1.51
C GLN A 81 -0.50 20.61 -0.06
N LEU A 82 0.30 21.61 0.30
CA LEU A 82 0.28 22.18 1.63
C LEU A 82 -0.81 23.26 1.68
N LYS A 83 -1.81 23.08 2.54
CA LYS A 83 -2.96 24.00 2.68
C LYS A 83 -2.76 24.99 3.81
N GLN A 84 -2.23 24.54 4.95
CA GLN A 84 -2.01 25.39 6.11
C GLN A 84 -0.70 25.07 6.83
N VAL A 85 -0.11 26.10 7.44
CA VAL A 85 1.05 25.99 8.33
C VAL A 85 0.71 26.71 9.64
N ASN A 86 0.74 26.00 10.77
CA ASN A 86 0.39 26.53 12.09
C ASN A 86 -0.97 27.27 12.10
N GLY A 87 -1.97 26.73 11.39
CA GLY A 87 -3.31 27.33 11.26
C GLY A 87 -3.42 28.49 10.25
N ILE A 88 -2.31 28.91 9.63
CA ILE A 88 -2.31 29.95 8.60
C ILE A 88 -2.53 29.31 7.23
N ALA A 89 -3.61 29.68 6.55
CA ALA A 89 -3.90 29.22 5.20
C ALA A 89 -2.93 29.81 4.17
N LEU A 90 -2.41 28.97 3.28
CA LEU A 90 -1.37 29.37 2.32
C LEU A 90 -1.91 29.90 0.99
N ASN A 91 -3.22 29.84 0.75
CA ASN A 91 -3.84 30.15 -0.54
C ASN A 91 -3.53 31.58 -1.05
N ASN A 92 -3.27 32.52 -0.14
CA ASN A 92 -3.06 33.94 -0.44
C ASN A 92 -1.62 34.41 -0.16
N LEU A 93 -0.68 33.47 0.03
CA LEU A 93 0.70 33.78 0.38
C LEU A 93 1.65 33.53 -0.79
N THR A 94 2.65 34.40 -0.92
CA THR A 94 3.74 34.18 -1.88
C THR A 94 4.65 33.03 -1.43
N HIS A 95 5.39 32.46 -2.36
CA HIS A 95 6.35 31.40 -2.10
C HIS A 95 7.33 31.79 -0.98
N GLN A 96 7.86 33.02 -1.05
CA GLN A 96 8.78 33.54 -0.05
C GLN A 96 8.12 33.70 1.33
N GLN A 97 6.86 34.13 1.40
CA GLN A 97 6.10 34.21 2.65
C GLN A 97 5.88 32.82 3.26
N ILE A 98 5.50 31.83 2.45
CA ILE A 98 5.33 30.43 2.89
C ILE A 98 6.64 29.86 3.46
N MET A 99 7.74 30.05 2.75
CA MET A 99 9.07 29.61 3.21
C MET A 99 9.51 30.34 4.47
N THR A 100 9.09 31.60 4.66
CA THR A 100 9.36 32.36 5.88
C THR A 100 8.53 31.85 7.06
N LEU A 101 7.26 31.50 6.85
CA LEU A 101 6.42 30.86 7.88
C LEU A 101 7.03 29.55 8.39
N LEU A 102 7.52 28.70 7.48
CA LEU A 102 8.19 27.44 7.87
C LEU A 102 9.53 27.64 8.57
N ARG A 103 10.27 28.71 8.25
CA ARG A 103 11.51 29.04 8.94
C ARG A 103 11.24 29.57 10.34
N ASN A 104 10.20 30.39 10.50
CA ASN A 104 9.82 31.06 11.73
C ASN A 104 8.92 30.22 12.66
N SER A 105 8.56 28.99 12.28
CA SER A 105 7.74 28.10 13.11
C SER A 105 8.48 27.54 14.34
N GLY A 106 9.72 27.95 14.61
CA GLY A 106 10.51 27.45 15.73
C GLY A 106 10.90 25.99 15.53
N ASN A 107 10.79 25.18 16.59
CA ASN A 107 11.17 23.75 16.55
C ASN A 107 10.00 22.82 16.22
N CYS A 108 8.77 23.31 16.26
CA CYS A 108 7.56 22.52 16.12
C CYS A 108 6.65 23.14 15.06
N VAL A 109 6.17 22.35 14.11
CA VAL A 109 5.26 22.84 13.08
C VAL A 109 4.08 21.89 12.90
N TYR A 110 2.91 22.48 12.75
CA TYR A 110 1.67 21.82 12.37
C TYR A 110 1.39 22.12 10.90
N LEU A 111 1.28 21.09 10.09
CA LEU A 111 1.05 21.18 8.65
C LEU A 111 -0.29 20.53 8.33
N GLN A 112 -1.13 21.21 7.56
CA GLN A 112 -2.31 20.60 6.97
C GLN A 112 -2.03 20.35 5.49
N VAL A 113 -2.03 19.08 5.11
CA VAL A 113 -1.68 18.63 3.76
C VAL A 113 -2.89 18.00 3.11
N GLU A 114 -3.15 18.41 1.87
CA GLU A 114 -4.17 17.86 1.00
C GLU A 114 -3.56 16.90 -0.02
N TYR A 115 -4.26 15.79 -0.26
CA TYR A 115 -3.87 14.78 -1.24
C TYR A 115 -5.07 14.34 -2.07
N ASN A 116 -4.81 13.80 -3.25
CA ASN A 116 -5.86 13.38 -4.18
C ASN A 116 -6.36 11.97 -3.83
N LEU A 117 -7.66 11.79 -3.60
CA LEU A 117 -8.27 10.48 -3.36
C LEU A 117 -8.55 9.70 -4.66
N ASP A 118 -8.39 10.34 -5.81
CA ASP A 118 -8.54 9.71 -7.12
C ASP A 118 -7.21 9.22 -7.70
N ASP A 119 -6.15 9.21 -6.87
CA ASP A 119 -4.86 8.64 -7.21
C ASP A 119 -5.00 7.17 -7.63
N ASN A 120 -4.22 6.75 -8.63
CA ASN A 120 -4.32 5.40 -9.18
C ASN A 120 -3.93 4.33 -8.16
N ASP A 121 -3.14 4.69 -7.16
CA ASP A 121 -2.76 3.80 -6.05
C ASP A 121 -3.95 3.29 -5.24
N PHE A 122 -5.10 4.00 -5.25
CA PHE A 122 -6.33 3.52 -4.60
C PHE A 122 -7.13 2.53 -5.46
N LYS A 123 -6.88 2.51 -6.77
CA LYS A 123 -7.68 1.73 -7.73
C LYS A 123 -7.18 0.30 -7.79
N GLN A 124 -8.13 -0.63 -7.90
CA GLN A 124 -7.79 -2.02 -8.16
C GLN A 124 -7.17 -2.14 -9.57
N PRO A 125 -5.97 -2.72 -9.69
CA PRO A 125 -5.39 -2.98 -11.00
C PRO A 125 -6.22 -4.04 -11.75
N THR A 126 -6.42 -3.85 -13.05
CA THR A 126 -7.14 -4.80 -13.90
C THR A 126 -6.45 -6.16 -13.93
N ASN A 127 -7.22 -7.25 -14.06
CA ASN A 127 -6.71 -8.63 -14.15
C ASN A 127 -5.86 -9.04 -12.93
N THR A 128 -6.31 -8.67 -11.74
CA THR A 128 -5.66 -9.07 -10.49
C THR A 128 -6.61 -9.87 -9.61
N ARG A 129 -6.04 -10.76 -8.80
CA ARG A 129 -6.73 -11.44 -7.71
C ARG A 129 -6.23 -10.87 -6.38
N LEU A 130 -7.12 -10.73 -5.42
CA LEU A 130 -6.80 -10.36 -4.05
C LEU A 130 -6.15 -11.52 -3.29
N ALA A 131 -5.14 -11.19 -2.49
CA ALA A 131 -4.52 -12.08 -1.53
C ALA A 131 -4.21 -11.32 -0.24
N TYR A 132 -4.01 -12.07 0.84
CA TYR A 132 -3.81 -11.51 2.17
C TYR A 132 -2.53 -12.04 2.79
N ALA A 133 -1.88 -11.22 3.60
CA ALA A 133 -0.70 -11.64 4.35
C ALA A 133 -0.60 -10.88 5.68
N ASP A 134 -0.11 -11.59 6.69
CA ASP A 134 0.33 -10.97 7.94
C ASP A 134 1.83 -10.71 7.88
N ILE A 135 2.20 -9.46 8.17
CA ILE A 135 3.56 -8.97 8.10
C ILE A 135 3.96 -8.38 9.44
N ARG A 136 4.92 -9.03 10.09
CA ARG A 136 5.48 -8.60 11.37
C ARG A 136 6.69 -7.69 11.12
N LEU A 137 6.63 -6.46 11.60
CA LEU A 137 7.69 -5.46 11.47
C LEU A 137 8.20 -5.06 12.86
N MET A 138 9.52 -5.00 13.03
CA MET A 138 10.13 -4.39 14.21
C MET A 138 10.31 -2.90 13.96
N LYS A 139 9.75 -2.07 14.83
CA LYS A 139 9.87 -0.61 14.76
C LYS A 139 11.32 -0.18 14.96
N GLU A 140 11.70 0.86 14.24
CA GLU A 140 12.95 1.58 14.43
C GLU A 140 12.61 3.05 14.72
N ASN A 141 13.08 3.59 15.84
CA ASN A 141 12.74 4.95 16.30
C ASN A 141 11.22 5.19 16.35
N ASN A 142 10.46 4.21 16.86
CA ASN A 142 8.99 4.20 16.92
C ASN A 142 8.27 4.27 15.56
N ARG A 143 8.96 4.03 14.44
CA ARG A 143 8.39 4.06 13.09
C ARG A 143 8.66 2.75 12.35
N ILE A 144 7.82 2.45 11.37
CA ILE A 144 7.99 1.28 10.48
C ILE A 144 8.42 1.67 9.06
N GLY A 145 8.27 2.93 8.65
CA GLY A 145 8.68 3.38 7.32
C GLY A 145 7.63 3.37 6.23
N ILE A 146 6.34 3.45 6.55
CA ILE A 146 5.26 3.50 5.55
C ILE A 146 4.44 4.78 5.70
N THR A 147 3.99 5.31 4.57
CA THR A 147 3.01 6.39 4.52
C THR A 147 1.67 5.83 4.11
N LEU A 148 0.67 5.98 4.98
CA LEU A 148 -0.71 5.56 4.72
C LEU A 148 -1.57 6.74 4.26
N ARG A 149 -2.50 6.48 3.34
CA ARG A 149 -3.56 7.42 2.94
C ARG A 149 -4.89 6.70 2.74
N GLY A 150 -5.96 7.48 2.64
CA GLY A 150 -7.33 6.99 2.56
C GLY A 150 -7.98 6.91 3.93
N GLY A 151 -8.71 5.83 4.19
CA GLY A 151 -9.53 5.66 5.38
C GLY A 151 -10.93 6.27 5.24
N ALA A 152 -11.69 6.18 6.33
CA ALA A 152 -13.02 6.77 6.44
C ALA A 152 -12.97 8.28 6.69
N TYR A 153 -13.90 9.01 6.07
CA TYR A 153 -14.08 10.46 6.20
C TYR A 153 -15.41 10.80 6.88
N GLY A 154 -15.69 10.12 8.00
CA GLY A 154 -16.94 10.32 8.75
C GLY A 154 -18.17 10.09 7.87
N PRO A 155 -19.12 11.04 7.78
CA PRO A 155 -20.34 10.89 6.98
C PRO A 155 -20.10 10.95 5.46
N ASP A 156 -18.95 11.48 5.00
CA ASP A 156 -18.64 11.66 3.58
C ASP A 156 -18.22 10.32 2.95
N ARG A 157 -19.20 9.45 2.66
CA ARG A 157 -18.97 8.13 2.04
C ARG A 157 -18.30 8.20 0.67
N GLU A 158 -18.47 9.30 -0.07
CA GLU A 158 -17.85 9.50 -1.39
C GLU A 158 -16.31 9.61 -1.31
N LYS A 159 -15.79 10.08 -0.18
CA LYS A 159 -14.35 10.19 0.09
C LYS A 159 -13.76 8.92 0.70
N LEU A 160 -14.58 7.91 1.02
CA LEU A 160 -14.10 6.65 1.57
C LEU A 160 -13.11 6.00 0.59
N ARG A 161 -11.92 5.69 1.09
CA ARG A 161 -10.90 4.92 0.38
C ARG A 161 -10.29 3.90 1.35
N PRO A 162 -9.84 2.73 0.88
CA PRO A 162 -9.12 1.79 1.74
C PRO A 162 -7.83 2.44 2.25
N LEU A 163 -7.42 2.11 3.47
CA LEU A 163 -6.11 2.52 3.99
C LEU A 163 -5.02 1.88 3.13
N THR A 164 -4.31 2.68 2.37
CA THR A 164 -3.39 2.21 1.33
C THR A 164 -1.98 2.72 1.60
N ILE A 165 -0.98 1.87 1.38
CA ILE A 165 0.44 2.22 1.46
C ILE A 165 0.81 3.03 0.22
N MET A 166 1.10 4.32 0.40
CA MET A 166 1.42 5.25 -0.70
C MET A 166 2.93 5.45 -0.89
N ASN A 167 3.72 5.14 0.14
CA ASN A 167 5.17 5.26 0.12
C ASN A 167 5.79 4.29 1.14
N ILE A 168 6.98 3.79 0.81
CA ILE A 168 7.81 2.97 1.70
C ILE A 168 9.20 3.60 1.75
N ARG A 169 9.58 4.17 2.90
CA ARG A 169 10.87 4.85 3.07
C ARG A 169 12.02 3.87 2.93
N THR A 170 13.00 4.20 2.08
CA THR A 170 14.21 3.38 1.87
C THR A 170 14.97 3.16 3.19
N GLY A 171 15.43 1.92 3.40
CA GLY A 171 16.18 1.52 4.60
C GLY A 171 15.34 1.29 5.85
N SER A 172 14.05 1.63 5.84
CA SER A 172 13.15 1.39 6.97
C SER A 172 12.87 -0.10 7.22
N PRO A 173 12.30 -0.46 8.39
CA PRO A 173 11.82 -1.83 8.64
C PRO A 173 10.90 -2.37 7.53
N ALA A 174 9.92 -1.57 7.08
CA ALA A 174 9.01 -1.97 6.00
C ALA A 174 9.72 -2.20 4.67
N TYR A 175 10.75 -1.40 4.37
CA TYR A 175 11.57 -1.59 3.17
C TYR A 175 12.39 -2.89 3.23
N ARG A 176 13.01 -3.17 4.39
CA ARG A 176 13.82 -4.39 4.59
C ARG A 176 12.99 -5.67 4.56
N GLU A 177 11.73 -5.59 4.95
CA GLU A 177 10.81 -6.72 4.92
C GLU A 177 10.48 -7.20 3.49
N LYS A 178 10.59 -6.33 2.48
CA LYS A 178 10.44 -6.60 1.02
C LYS A 178 9.09 -7.16 0.55
N ARG A 179 8.24 -7.67 1.44
CA ARG A 179 6.90 -8.18 1.14
C ARG A 179 5.88 -7.06 0.91
N LEU A 180 6.09 -5.90 1.52
CA LEU A 180 5.24 -4.72 1.38
C LEU A 180 5.54 -3.98 0.06
N ARG A 181 4.47 -3.50 -0.58
CA ARG A 181 4.51 -2.70 -1.81
C ARG A 181 3.61 -1.47 -1.68
N ILE A 182 3.92 -0.47 -2.51
CA ILE A 182 3.04 0.68 -2.71
C ILE A 182 1.77 0.16 -3.41
N GLY A 183 0.61 0.60 -2.94
CA GLY A 183 -0.71 0.12 -3.37
C GLY A 183 -1.27 -1.02 -2.52
N ASP A 184 -0.49 -1.61 -1.61
CA ASP A 184 -1.01 -2.60 -0.65
C ASP A 184 -1.98 -1.90 0.32
N ARG A 185 -3.05 -2.60 0.66
CA ARG A 185 -4.11 -2.10 1.55
C ARG A 185 -3.95 -2.69 2.93
N VAL A 186 -4.01 -1.86 3.96
CA VAL A 186 -3.93 -2.29 5.35
C VAL A 186 -5.35 -2.57 5.84
N LEU A 187 -5.61 -3.82 6.21
CA LEU A 187 -6.88 -4.26 6.77
C LEU A 187 -6.83 -4.35 8.29
N GLY A 188 -5.66 -4.64 8.87
CA GLY A 188 -5.52 -4.79 10.31
C GLY A 188 -4.18 -4.34 10.83
N ILE A 189 -4.17 -3.84 12.07
CA ILE A 189 -2.97 -3.40 12.79
C ILE A 189 -2.99 -4.04 14.18
N ASN A 190 -2.05 -4.95 14.45
CA ASN A 190 -2.00 -5.75 15.68
C ASN A 190 -3.31 -6.48 15.99
N GLY A 191 -3.99 -6.98 14.93
CA GLY A 191 -5.27 -7.68 15.04
C GLY A 191 -6.50 -6.77 15.16
N ALA A 192 -6.32 -5.46 15.34
CA ALA A 192 -7.44 -4.51 15.26
C ALA A 192 -7.80 -4.26 13.79
N ASP A 193 -9.08 -4.44 13.45
CA ASP A 193 -9.61 -4.15 12.11
C ASP A 193 -9.60 -2.63 11.86
N VAL A 194 -9.01 -2.23 10.73
CA VAL A 194 -8.92 -0.84 10.28
C VAL A 194 -9.60 -0.60 8.94
N PHE A 195 -10.36 -1.57 8.40
CA PHE A 195 -10.99 -1.46 7.09
C PHE A 195 -11.85 -0.19 6.92
N ASN A 196 -12.65 0.16 7.93
CA ASN A 196 -13.46 1.38 7.98
C ASN A 196 -12.95 2.42 8.98
N ALA A 197 -11.70 2.30 9.42
CA ALA A 197 -11.11 3.27 10.35
C ALA A 197 -10.73 4.56 9.62
N THR A 198 -10.70 5.67 10.36
CA THR A 198 -10.12 6.92 9.87
C THR A 198 -8.59 6.79 9.78
N LEU A 199 -7.94 7.59 8.94
CA LEU A 199 -6.48 7.62 8.84
C LEU A 199 -5.83 7.92 10.21
N ALA A 200 -6.40 8.86 10.96
CA ALA A 200 -5.91 9.24 12.29
C ALA A 200 -6.00 8.06 13.28
N ALA A 201 -7.07 7.27 13.25
CA ALA A 201 -7.21 6.09 14.11
C ALA A 201 -6.16 5.03 13.77
N ALA A 202 -5.95 4.75 12.49
CA ALA A 202 -4.91 3.81 12.04
C ALA A 202 -3.50 4.28 12.42
N GLN A 203 -3.21 5.58 12.24
CA GLN A 203 -1.93 6.17 12.65
C GLN A 203 -1.72 6.13 14.17
N LYS A 204 -2.79 6.32 14.96
CA LYS A 204 -2.75 6.16 16.42
C LYS A 204 -2.40 4.73 16.82
N LEU A 205 -3.05 3.71 16.23
CA LEU A 205 -2.72 2.30 16.46
C LEU A 205 -1.27 1.98 16.09
N LEU A 206 -0.78 2.52 14.96
CA LEU A 206 0.62 2.41 14.58
C LEU A 206 1.55 3.07 15.58
N PHE A 207 1.17 4.21 16.17
CA PHE A 207 1.99 4.92 17.14
C PHE A 207 2.05 4.18 18.48
N GLU A 208 0.90 3.72 18.98
CA GLU A 208 0.74 3.05 20.29
C GLU A 208 1.40 1.66 20.35
N ALA A 209 1.57 0.98 19.21
CA ALA A 209 2.23 -0.32 19.18
C ALA A 209 3.66 -0.28 19.76
N VAL A 210 4.00 -1.18 20.69
CA VAL A 210 5.32 -1.19 21.33
C VAL A 210 6.27 -2.12 20.59
N ASN A 211 7.39 -1.60 20.09
CA ASN A 211 8.50 -2.29 19.42
C ASN A 211 8.17 -3.11 18.16
N THR A 212 7.02 -3.76 18.07
CA THR A 212 6.62 -4.63 16.97
C THR A 212 5.20 -4.27 16.52
N VAL A 213 4.99 -4.32 15.21
CA VAL A 213 3.68 -4.14 14.58
C VAL A 213 3.41 -5.35 13.69
N VAL A 214 2.22 -5.92 13.76
CA VAL A 214 1.72 -6.89 12.80
C VAL A 214 0.70 -6.18 11.91
N LEU A 215 0.99 -6.13 10.61
CA LEU A 215 0.07 -5.60 9.61
C LEU A 215 -0.59 -6.76 8.88
N THR A 216 -1.92 -6.76 8.88
CA THR A 216 -2.71 -7.61 7.98
C THR A 216 -2.96 -6.81 6.73
N ILE A 217 -2.39 -7.25 5.60
CA ILE A 217 -2.48 -6.55 4.32
C ILE A 217 -3.31 -7.32 3.30
N GLU A 218 -4.00 -6.59 2.43
CA GLU A 218 -4.57 -7.04 1.18
C GLU A 218 -3.68 -6.53 0.03
N TYR A 219 -3.28 -7.43 -0.87
CA TYR A 219 -2.43 -7.09 -2.02
C TYR A 219 -2.90 -7.80 -3.29
N TYR A 220 -2.47 -7.26 -4.42
CA TYR A 220 -2.87 -7.73 -5.75
C TYR A 220 -1.88 -8.70 -6.35
N ILE A 221 -2.38 -9.86 -6.80
CA ILE A 221 -1.61 -10.81 -7.60
C ILE A 221 -2.10 -10.76 -9.04
N ASN A 222 -1.19 -10.45 -9.97
CA ASN A 222 -1.50 -10.42 -11.39
C ASN A 222 -1.83 -11.83 -11.91
N THR A 223 -3.05 -12.02 -12.45
CA THR A 223 -3.53 -13.33 -12.90
C THR A 223 -2.81 -13.80 -14.17
N ILE A 224 -2.35 -12.88 -15.01
CA ILE A 224 -1.60 -13.20 -16.24
C ILE A 224 -0.24 -13.80 -15.89
N GLY A 225 0.44 -13.22 -14.89
CA GLY A 225 1.73 -13.73 -14.41
C GLY A 225 1.63 -15.12 -13.79
N ILE A 226 0.54 -15.39 -13.06
CA ILE A 226 0.25 -16.74 -12.53
C ILE A 226 0.10 -17.74 -13.67
N PHE A 227 -0.64 -17.41 -14.74
CA PHE A 227 -0.85 -18.33 -15.85
C PHE A 227 0.47 -18.70 -16.55
N GLN A 228 1.34 -17.72 -16.78
CA GLN A 228 2.68 -17.96 -17.34
C GLN A 228 3.57 -18.78 -16.39
N TYR A 229 3.52 -18.52 -15.08
CA TYR A 229 4.27 -19.29 -14.09
C TYR A 229 3.81 -20.74 -14.02
N ILE A 230 2.49 -20.98 -14.04
CA ILE A 230 1.90 -22.32 -14.08
C ILE A 230 2.33 -23.03 -15.37
N GLN A 231 2.26 -22.38 -16.54
CA GLN A 231 2.74 -22.98 -17.79
C GLN A 231 4.22 -23.38 -17.71
N LYS A 232 5.09 -22.54 -17.15
CA LYS A 232 6.52 -22.85 -16.92
C LYS A 232 6.69 -24.06 -15.98
N CYS A 233 5.89 -24.15 -14.92
CA CYS A 233 5.91 -25.30 -14.00
C CYS A 233 5.45 -26.60 -14.67
N VAL A 234 4.38 -26.54 -15.48
CA VAL A 234 3.88 -27.69 -16.25
C VAL A 234 4.92 -28.16 -17.28
N THR A 235 5.57 -27.25 -17.99
CA THR A 235 6.66 -27.60 -18.93
C THR A 235 7.86 -28.21 -18.21
N LYS A 236 8.31 -27.64 -17.08
CA LYS A 236 9.38 -28.25 -16.25
C LYS A 236 9.02 -29.68 -15.79
N LYS A 237 7.78 -29.90 -15.33
CA LYS A 237 7.31 -31.25 -14.95
C LYS A 237 7.33 -32.21 -16.15
N LYS A 238 6.82 -31.82 -17.32
CA LYS A 238 6.89 -32.63 -18.55
C LYS A 238 8.33 -33.03 -18.92
N ILE A 239 9.28 -32.10 -18.86
CA ILE A 239 10.69 -32.37 -19.15
C ILE A 239 11.28 -33.35 -18.14
N SER A 240 10.96 -33.19 -16.84
CA SER A 240 11.44 -34.10 -15.80
C SER A 240 10.92 -35.52 -15.97
N PHE A 241 9.67 -35.68 -16.42
CA PHE A 241 9.06 -36.97 -16.69
C PHE A 241 9.74 -37.66 -17.89
N GLN A 242 9.95 -36.91 -18.99
CA GLN A 242 10.67 -37.44 -20.15
C GLN A 242 12.12 -37.85 -19.85
N LYS A 243 12.82 -37.12 -18.97
CA LYS A 243 14.16 -37.49 -18.53
C LYS A 243 14.16 -38.79 -17.70
N LYS A 244 13.18 -38.98 -16.81
CA LYS A 244 13.02 -40.23 -16.07
C LYS A 244 12.76 -41.42 -17.00
N ASP A 245 11.86 -41.27 -17.98
CA ASP A 245 11.58 -42.32 -18.96
C ASP A 245 12.81 -42.70 -19.79
N LYS A 246 13.62 -41.71 -20.21
CA LYS A 246 14.88 -41.98 -20.93
C LYS A 246 15.90 -42.73 -20.06
N ARG A 247 15.97 -42.41 -18.75
CA ARG A 247 16.89 -43.08 -17.82
C ARG A 247 16.49 -44.54 -17.58
N VAL A 248 15.20 -44.80 -17.34
CA VAL A 248 14.68 -46.17 -17.19
C VAL A 248 14.89 -47.00 -18.46
N LYS A 249 14.72 -46.40 -19.65
CA LYS A 249 15.02 -47.08 -20.93
C LYS A 249 16.51 -47.43 -21.09
N ARG A 250 17.43 -46.60 -20.59
CA ARG A 250 18.88 -46.89 -20.61
C ARG A 250 19.24 -48.03 -19.65
N GLU A 251 18.73 -48.00 -18.43
CA GLU A 251 18.99 -49.04 -17.42
C GLU A 251 18.46 -50.42 -17.88
N LYS A 252 17.26 -50.47 -18.49
CA LYS A 252 16.75 -51.70 -19.10
C LYS A 252 17.63 -52.22 -20.24
N LYS A 253 18.27 -51.33 -21.02
CA LYS A 253 19.21 -51.71 -22.09
C LYS A 253 20.50 -52.29 -21.51
N GLU A 254 21.07 -51.64 -20.49
CA GLU A 254 22.28 -52.14 -19.81
C GLU A 254 22.05 -53.50 -19.14
N MET A 255 20.90 -53.71 -18.51
CA MET A 255 20.59 -54.98 -17.85
C MET A 255 20.42 -56.11 -18.87
N LYS A 256 19.85 -55.84 -20.05
CA LYS A 256 19.84 -56.80 -21.17
C LYS A 256 21.25 -57.13 -21.65
N CYS A 257 22.13 -56.14 -21.81
CA CYS A 257 23.53 -56.38 -22.18
C CYS A 257 24.27 -57.23 -21.15
N LYS A 258 24.11 -56.95 -19.85
CA LYS A 258 24.72 -57.74 -18.77
C LYS A 258 24.24 -59.19 -18.77
N ASN A 259 22.94 -59.42 -18.95
CA ASN A 259 22.39 -60.78 -19.04
C ASN A 259 22.93 -61.53 -20.25
N SER A 260 23.04 -60.88 -21.42
CA SER A 260 23.64 -61.51 -22.60
C SER A 260 25.11 -61.89 -22.38
N ILE A 261 25.90 -61.00 -21.77
CA ILE A 261 27.30 -61.29 -21.43
C ILE A 261 27.40 -62.46 -20.44
N PHE A 262 26.54 -62.48 -19.41
CA PHE A 262 26.51 -63.56 -18.42
C PHE A 262 26.19 -64.92 -19.05
N ILE A 263 25.20 -64.98 -19.95
CA ILE A 263 24.87 -66.21 -20.69
C ILE A 263 26.04 -66.66 -21.57
N ILE A 264 26.72 -65.73 -22.27
CA ILE A 264 27.89 -66.06 -23.10
C ILE A 264 29.04 -66.62 -22.22
N THR A 265 29.27 -66.04 -21.04
CA THR A 265 30.32 -66.50 -20.10
C THR A 265 30.01 -67.89 -19.55
N ILE A 266 28.75 -68.18 -19.19
CA ILE A 266 28.35 -69.53 -18.75
C ILE A 266 28.52 -70.54 -19.89
N LYS A 267 28.08 -70.20 -21.11
CA LYS A 267 28.26 -71.08 -22.27
C LYS A 267 29.73 -71.39 -22.55
N ARG A 268 30.64 -70.41 -22.42
CA ARG A 268 32.09 -70.64 -22.56
C ARG A 268 32.65 -71.57 -21.49
N LYS A 269 32.20 -71.46 -20.24
CA LYS A 269 32.63 -72.35 -19.14
C LYS A 269 32.14 -73.79 -19.25
N MET A 270 31.06 -74.06 -20.01
CA MET A 270 30.56 -75.42 -20.22
C MET A 270 31.21 -76.14 -21.40
N ILE A 271 31.97 -75.43 -22.25
CA ILE A 271 32.64 -76.00 -23.43
C ILE A 271 34.11 -76.37 -23.12
N THR A 272 34.63 -75.92 -21.97
CA THR A 272 35.92 -76.30 -21.39
C THR A 272 35.73 -77.35 -20.30
#